data_AF-A0AAW9K7M4-F1
#
_entry.id   AF-A0AAW9K7M4-F1
#
_cell.length_a   1.000
_cell.length_b   1.000
_cell.length_c   1.000
_cell.angle_alpha   90.00
_cell.angle_beta   90.00
_cell.angle_gamma   90.00
#
_symmetry.space_group_name_H-M   'P 1'
#
loop_
_entity.id
_entity.type
_entity.pdbx_description
1 polymer ?
#
loop_
_entity_poly.entity_id
_entity_poly.type
_entity_poly.pdbx_seq_one_letter_code
_entity_poly.pdbx_strand_id
1 'polypeptide(L)'
;MNQIFDIPKEYTTVLKFAGKITFMDTILIFFIFTYGLKFSDMVYSSLRIPALLYCFLIGAFWLMPHSINKGERNWNYLVTLILRNRQTYHSIEYQSYLENDEN
;
A
#
# COMPACT_ATOMS: atom_id res chain seq x y z
N MET A 1 18.99 22.53 -1.62
CA MET A 1 19.18 21.74 -0.40
C MET A 1 17.97 20.82 -0.30
N ASN A 2 18.12 19.53 -0.63
CA ASN A 2 16.99 18.59 -0.69
C ASN A 2 16.47 18.37 0.73
N GLN A 3 15.34 18.98 1.09
CA GLN A 3 14.71 18.73 2.37
C GLN A 3 14.05 17.36 2.32
N ILE A 4 14.74 16.39 2.91
CA ILE A 4 14.20 15.09 3.25
C ILE A 4 13.25 15.35 4.41
N PHE A 5 11.94 15.37 4.15
CA PHE A 5 10.94 15.38 5.19
C PHE A 5 11.01 14.04 5.92
N ASP A 6 11.65 14.02 7.08
CA ASP A 6 11.59 12.89 8.01
C ASP A 6 10.15 12.77 8.50
N ILE A 7 9.40 11.85 7.89
CA ILE A 7 8.05 11.52 8.34
C ILE A 7 8.15 11.14 9.83
N PRO A 8 7.41 11.81 10.73
CA PRO A 8 7.44 11.48 12.14
C PRO A 8 7.07 10.01 12.29
N LYS A 9 7.95 9.26 12.97
CA LYS A 9 7.74 7.84 13.23
C LYS A 9 6.62 7.72 14.27
N GLU A 10 5.38 7.82 13.84
CA GLU A 10 4.24 7.33 14.64
C GLU A 10 4.30 5.81 14.57
N TYR A 11 4.96 5.22 15.57
CA TYR A 11 5.20 3.80 15.68
C TYR A 11 3.93 3.06 16.07
N THR A 12 3.04 2.79 15.10
CA THR A 12 2.31 1.53 15.16
C THR A 12 3.35 0.43 14.97
N THR A 13 3.83 -0.15 16.08
CA THR A 13 4.77 -1.28 16.06
C THR A 13 4.11 -2.45 15.35
N VAL A 14 4.29 -2.54 14.03
CA VAL A 14 3.72 -3.62 13.22
C VAL A 14 4.38 -4.91 13.68
N LEU A 15 3.59 -5.91 14.09
CA LEU A 15 4.10 -7.21 14.51
C LEU A 15 4.82 -7.86 13.31
N LYS A 16 6.16 -7.89 13.37
CA LYS A 16 7.04 -8.50 12.37
C LYS A 16 7.36 -9.91 12.83
N PHE A 17 6.79 -10.92 12.17
CA PHE A 17 7.02 -12.33 12.54
C PHE A 17 8.35 -12.87 12.00
N ALA A 18 8.93 -12.26 10.96
CA ALA A 18 10.18 -12.75 10.35
C ALA A 18 10.98 -11.63 9.64
N GLY A 19 11.26 -10.52 10.34
CA GLY A 19 12.19 -9.46 9.91
C GLY A 19 11.75 -8.56 8.74
N LYS A 20 10.99 -9.08 7.77
CA LYS A 20 10.49 -8.34 6.59
C LYS A 20 9.00 -8.57 6.29
N ILE A 21 8.44 -9.71 6.68
CA ILE A 21 7.02 -10.02 6.49
C ILE A 21 6.27 -9.64 7.77
N THR A 22 5.28 -8.77 7.60
CA THR A 22 4.38 -8.34 8.68
C THR A 22 3.23 -9.33 8.82
N PHE A 23 2.58 -9.37 9.99
CA PHE A 23 1.37 -10.19 10.18
C PHE A 23 0.29 -9.88 9.13
N MET A 24 0.15 -8.60 8.77
CA MET A 24 -0.78 -8.16 7.73
C MET A 24 -0.42 -8.74 6.36
N ASP A 25 0.86 -8.85 6.03
CA ASP A 25 1.28 -9.48 4.76
C ASP A 25 0.89 -10.95 4.71
N THR A 26 0.99 -11.68 5.82
CA THR A 26 0.54 -13.08 5.91
C THR A 26 -0.96 -13.21 5.72
N ILE A 27 -1.75 -12.34 6.36
CA ILE A 27 -3.21 -12.29 6.18
C ILE A 27 -3.54 -12.01 4.71
N LEU A 28 -2.85 -11.05 4.11
CA LEU A 28 -3.09 -10.61 2.73
C LEU A 28 -2.75 -11.73 1.73
N ILE A 29 -1.63 -12.44 1.92
CA ILE A 29 -1.27 -13.63 1.14
C ILE A 29 -2.36 -14.71 1.26
N PHE A 30 -2.79 -15.01 2.49
CA PHE A 30 -3.84 -15.99 2.73
C PHE A 30 -5.16 -15.60 2.06
N PHE A 31 -5.52 -14.32 2.13
CA PHE A 31 -6.73 -13.78 1.50
C PHE A 31 -6.65 -13.85 -0.03
N ILE A 32 -5.52 -13.45 -0.64
CA ILE A 32 -5.30 -13.56 -2.09
C ILE A 32 -5.42 -15.02 -2.54
N PHE A 33 -4.82 -15.96 -1.80
CA PHE A 33 -4.83 -17.37 -2.17
C PHE A 33 -6.25 -17.95 -2.11
N THR A 34 -6.95 -17.75 -1.00
CA THR A 34 -8.33 -18.24 -0.82
C THR A 34 -9.31 -17.59 -1.79
N TYR A 35 -9.17 -16.29 -2.05
CA TYR A 35 -9.96 -15.57 -3.03
C TYR A 35 -9.66 -16.02 -4.46
N GLY A 36 -8.38 -16.17 -4.82
CA GLY A 36 -7.94 -16.57 -6.16
C GLY A 36 -8.48 -17.94 -6.55
N LEU A 37 -8.49 -18.90 -5.63
CA LEU A 37 -9.10 -20.22 -5.86
C LEU A 37 -10.60 -20.09 -6.15
N LYS A 38 -11.36 -19.40 -5.28
CA LYS A 38 -12.80 -19.18 -5.48
C LYS A 38 -13.11 -18.43 -6.78
N PHE A 39 -12.31 -17.41 -7.09
CA PHE A 39 -12.46 -16.62 -8.32
C PHE A 39 -12.22 -17.50 -9.55
N SER A 40 -11.22 -18.38 -9.51
CA SER A 40 -10.94 -19.28 -10.62
C SER A 40 -12.08 -20.26 -10.90
N ASP A 41 -12.81 -20.69 -9.88
CA ASP A 41 -13.96 -21.59 -10.07
C ASP A 41 -15.13 -20.90 -10.78
N MET A 42 -15.29 -19.60 -10.58
CA MET A 42 -16.31 -18.76 -11.23
C MET A 42 -15.95 -18.43 -12.68
N VAL A 43 -14.68 -18.56 -13.07
CA VAL A 43 -14.21 -18.28 -14.42
C VAL A 43 -14.45 -19.49 -15.33
N TYR A 44 -14.77 -19.21 -16.59
CA TYR A 44 -14.92 -20.22 -17.64
C TYR A 44 -13.72 -21.17 -17.67
N SER A 45 -13.98 -22.48 -17.84
CA SER A 45 -12.98 -23.55 -17.64
C SER A 45 -11.65 -23.30 -18.35
N SER A 46 -11.68 -22.87 -19.61
CA SER A 46 -10.48 -22.61 -20.41
C SER A 46 -9.66 -21.38 -19.93
N LEU A 47 -10.28 -20.47 -19.18
CA LEU A 47 -9.66 -19.24 -18.68
C LEU A 47 -9.24 -19.33 -17.22
N ARG A 48 -9.45 -20.47 -16.55
CA ARG A 48 -9.11 -20.66 -15.13
C ARG A 48 -7.62 -20.47 -14.84
N ILE A 49 -6.75 -21.06 -15.65
CA ILE A 49 -5.29 -20.96 -15.48
C ILE A 49 -4.82 -19.51 -15.67
N PRO A 50 -5.20 -18.80 -16.75
CA PRO A 50 -4.93 -17.36 -16.88
C PRO A 50 -5.44 -16.53 -15.70
N ALA A 51 -6.65 -16.81 -15.21
CA ALA A 51 -7.24 -16.09 -14.09
C ALA A 51 -6.47 -16.29 -12.78
N LEU A 52 -6.05 -17.52 -12.48
CA LEU A 52 -5.21 -17.81 -11.32
C LEU A 52 -3.86 -17.11 -11.41
N LEU A 53 -3.23 -17.13 -12.59
CA LEU A 53 -1.95 -16.47 -12.81
C LEU A 53 -2.08 -14.95 -12.63
N TYR A 54 -3.15 -14.36 -13.14
CA TYR A 54 -3.47 -12.95 -12.91
C TYR A 54 -3.65 -12.63 -11.41
N CYS A 55 -4.43 -13.44 -10.68
CA CYS A 55 -4.62 -13.27 -9.23
C CYS A 55 -3.31 -13.38 -8.46
N PHE A 56 -2.41 -14.27 -8.88
CA PHE A 56 -1.09 -14.40 -8.26
C PHE A 56 -0.20 -13.18 -8.55
N LEU A 57 -0.16 -12.72 -9.81
CA LEU A 57 0.63 -11.55 -10.21
C LEU A 57 0.17 -10.27 -9.51
N ILE A 58 -1.15 -10.03 -9.45
CA ILE A 58 -1.69 -8.85 -8.77
C ILE A 58 -1.43 -8.94 -7.26
N GLY A 59 -1.53 -10.13 -6.68
CA GLY A 59 -1.20 -10.37 -5.28
C GLY A 59 0.27 -10.08 -4.97
N ALA A 60 1.18 -10.54 -5.83
CA ALA A 60 2.60 -10.25 -5.72
C ALA A 60 2.87 -8.74 -5.84
N PHE A 61 2.21 -8.05 -6.79
CA PHE A 61 2.29 -6.60 -6.93
C PHE A 61 1.90 -5.88 -5.64
N TRP A 62 0.82 -6.28 -4.98
CA TRP A 62 0.38 -5.66 -3.72
C TRP A 62 1.39 -5.83 -2.58
N LEU A 63 2.14 -6.92 -2.57
CA LEU A 63 3.17 -7.21 -1.58
C LEU A 63 4.50 -6.52 -1.87
N MET A 64 4.76 -6.10 -3.11
CA MET A 64 6.00 -5.39 -3.43
C MET A 64 6.11 -4.04 -2.71
N PRO A 65 7.35 -3.58 -2.41
CA PRO A 65 7.58 -2.25 -1.89
C PRO A 65 7.11 -1.20 -2.90
N HIS A 66 6.53 -0.11 -2.40
CA HIS A 66 6.11 1.00 -3.22
C HIS A 66 7.32 1.74 -3.77
N SER A 67 7.27 2.12 -5.05
CA SER A 67 8.41 2.73 -5.75
C SER A 67 8.70 4.16 -5.29
N ILE A 68 7.66 4.91 -4.91
CA ILE A 68 7.76 6.31 -4.53
C ILE A 68 7.99 6.45 -3.01
N ASN A 69 7.27 5.68 -2.20
CA ASN A 69 7.34 5.76 -0.75
C ASN A 69 8.17 4.60 -0.16
N LYS A 70 9.44 4.90 0.17
CA LYS A 70 10.39 3.91 0.68
C LYS A 70 9.94 3.38 2.04
N GLY A 71 9.72 2.06 2.12
CA GLY A 71 9.37 1.37 3.38
C GLY A 71 7.88 1.01 3.49
N GLU A 72 7.04 1.51 2.58
CA GLU A 72 5.64 1.08 2.47
C GLU A 72 5.49 0.02 1.37
N ARG A 73 4.51 -0.87 1.55
CA ARG A 73 4.05 -1.79 0.51
C ARG A 73 2.91 -1.13 -0.28
N ASN A 74 2.69 -1.59 -1.52
CA ASN A 74 1.63 -1.03 -2.36
C ASN A 74 0.25 -1.09 -1.72
N TRP A 75 -0.06 -2.16 -0.96
CA TRP A 75 -1.35 -2.27 -0.28
C TRP A 75 -1.51 -1.22 0.82
N ASN A 76 -0.44 -0.93 1.56
CA ASN A 76 -0.46 0.06 2.64
C ASN A 76 -0.66 1.47 2.06
N TYR A 77 0.06 1.79 0.99
CA TYR A 77 -0.10 3.06 0.28
C TYR A 77 -1.55 3.28 -0.19
N LEU A 78 -2.20 2.25 -0.73
CA LEU A 78 -3.60 2.34 -1.13
C LEU A 78 -4.52 2.64 0.07
N VAL A 79 -4.34 1.94 1.18
CA VAL A 79 -5.13 2.15 2.41
C VAL A 79 -4.95 3.58 2.91
N THR A 80 -3.71 4.07 2.97
CA THR A 80 -3.41 5.46 3.34
C THR A 80 -4.08 6.43 2.38
N LEU A 81 -4.05 6.18 1.07
CA LEU A 81 -4.68 7.05 0.07
C LEU A 81 -6.22 7.11 0.24
N ILE A 82 -6.86 5.99 0.58
CA ILE A 82 -8.31 5.92 0.77
C ILE A 82 -8.74 6.58 2.08
N LEU A 83 -8.00 6.32 3.17
CA LEU A 83 -8.34 6.83 4.51
C LEU A 83 -7.86 8.27 4.75
N ARG A 84 -6.95 8.77 3.92
CA ARG A 84 -6.41 10.13 4.05
C ARG A 84 -7.52 11.17 3.86
N ASN A 85 -7.65 12.04 4.85
CA ASN A 85 -8.51 13.22 4.76
C ASN A 85 -7.96 14.16 3.68
N ARG A 86 -8.79 14.44 2.66
CA ARG A 86 -8.43 15.30 1.53
C ARG A 86 -8.42 16.79 1.87
N GLN A 87 -8.99 17.17 3.01
CA GLN A 87 -9.11 18.56 3.44
C GLN A 87 -7.93 19.04 4.30
N THR A 88 -7.11 18.12 4.81
CA THR A 88 -6.03 18.44 5.78
C THR A 88 -4.74 18.90 5.12
N TYR A 89 -4.51 18.59 3.85
CA TYR A 89 -3.28 18.96 3.15
C TYR A 89 -3.52 20.12 2.20
N HIS A 90 -3.01 21.28 2.58
CA HIS A 90 -2.78 22.37 1.65
C HIS A 90 -1.56 22.06 0.76
N SER A 91 -1.53 22.57 -0.47
CA SER A 91 -0.35 22.43 -1.32
C SER A 91 0.86 23.04 -0.62
N ILE A 92 2.06 22.52 -0.89
CA ILE A 92 3.32 23.08 -0.37
C ILE A 92 3.41 24.58 -0.71
N GLU A 93 2.89 24.96 -1.88
CA GLU A 93 2.74 26.35 -2.33
C GLU A 93 1.90 27.19 -1.35
N TYR A 94 0.75 26.67 -0.89
CA TYR A 94 -0.11 27.35 0.09
C TYR A 94 0.56 27.50 1.46
N GLN A 95 1.36 26.53 1.92
CA GLN A 95 2.14 26.70 3.15
C GLN A 95 3.19 27.80 3.03
N SER A 96 3.85 27.91 1.87
CA SER A 96 4.83 28.97 1.63
C SER A 96 4.20 30.37 1.56
N TYR A 97 2.92 30.49 1.17
CA TYR A 97 2.20 31.77 1.23
C TYR A 97 1.88 32.17 2.67
N LEU A 98 1.46 31.23 3.53
CA LEU A 98 1.19 31.53 4.94
C LEU A 98 2.45 31.93 5.72
N GLU A 99 3.59 31.30 5.43
CA GLU A 99 4.88 31.63 6.10
C GLU A 99 5.43 33.01 5.69
N ASN A 100 5.08 33.49 4.49
CA ASN A 100 5.45 34.85 4.04
C ASN A 100 4.50 35.94 4.57
N ASP A 101 3.25 35.62 4.91
CA ASP A 101 2.29 36.58 5.48
C ASP A 101 2.48 36.78 7.00
N GLU A 102 3.17 35.86 7.69
CA GLU A 102 3.48 35.97 9.14
C GLU A 102 4.80 36.71 9.45
N ASN A 103 5.55 37.19 8.45
CA ASN A 103 6.76 38.03 8.59
C ASN A 103 6.54 39.46 8.11
#